data_AF-A0A1B3MWM8-F1
#
_entry.id   AF-A0A1B3MWM8-F1
#
_cell.length_a   1.000
_cell.length_b   1.000
_cell.length_c   1.000
_cell.angle_alpha   90.00
_cell.angle_beta   90.00
_cell.angle_gamma   90.00
#
_symmetry.space_group_name_H-M   'P 1'
#
loop_
_entity.id
_entity.type
_entity.pdbx_description
1 polymer ?
#
loop_
_entity_poly.entity_id
_entity_poly.type
_entity_poly.pdbx_seq_one_letter_code
_entity_poly.pdbx_strand_id
1 'polypeptide(L)'
;MSAHDHDTHGEAHGAHGTMGSYMIGFGLSVLLTAIPFWLVMTGYFANTQTTALVIMAFAVVQIVVHMIYFLHMNTRSEGGWSMMALMFTLVLVVITLSGSMWVMYHLNTNMMPAMTHDMSQMP
;
A
#
# COMPACT_ATOMS: atom_id res chain seq x y z
N MET A 1 22.07 -56.07 29.22
CA MET A 1 20.59 -55.95 29.13
C MET A 1 20.30 -54.76 28.25
N SER A 2 19.62 -55.01 27.11
CA SER A 2 18.94 -54.03 26.24
C SER A 2 18.06 -53.08 27.08
N ALA A 3 17.71 -51.87 26.65
CA ALA A 3 17.25 -51.53 25.30
C ALA A 3 17.43 -50.05 24.95
N HIS A 4 17.61 -49.85 23.64
CA HIS A 4 17.27 -48.65 22.89
C HIS A 4 15.86 -48.17 23.25
N ASP A 5 15.71 -46.89 23.57
CA ASP A 5 14.44 -46.19 23.42
C ASP A 5 14.55 -45.27 22.20
N HIS A 6 13.74 -45.58 21.22
CA HIS A 6 13.70 -45.00 19.88
C HIS A 6 12.30 -44.42 19.73
N ASP A 7 12.08 -43.22 20.26
CA ASP A 7 10.84 -42.48 20.03
C ASP A 7 10.89 -41.84 18.64
N THR A 8 10.42 -42.64 17.70
CA THR A 8 10.16 -42.30 16.30
C THR A 8 8.73 -41.82 16.09
N HIS A 9 8.64 -40.67 15.42
CA HIS A 9 7.62 -40.26 14.44
C HIS A 9 6.20 -39.87 14.89
N GLY A 10 5.73 -38.77 14.28
CA GLY A 10 4.36 -38.24 14.31
C GLY A 10 4.36 -36.73 14.10
N GLU A 11 4.80 -36.24 12.93
CA GLU A 11 3.92 -35.79 11.84
C GLU A 11 3.22 -34.44 12.06
N ALA A 12 3.21 -33.66 10.97
CA ALA A 12 2.31 -32.55 10.64
C ALA A 12 2.61 -31.15 11.23
N HIS A 13 3.40 -30.39 10.46
CA HIS A 13 2.95 -29.15 9.81
C HIS A 13 1.78 -28.38 10.48
N GLY A 14 2.02 -27.20 11.03
CA GLY A 14 0.89 -26.30 11.29
C GLY A 14 1.18 -25.08 12.15
N ALA A 15 1.81 -24.05 11.57
CA ALA A 15 1.63 -22.65 11.99
C ALA A 15 2.32 -21.64 11.06
N HIS A 16 3.04 -22.07 10.02
CA HIS A 16 3.30 -21.23 8.86
C HIS A 16 1.98 -21.03 8.13
N GLY A 17 1.50 -19.78 8.14
CA GLY A 17 0.26 -19.26 7.54
C GLY A 17 -0.42 -20.26 6.63
N THR A 18 -1.53 -20.83 7.11
CA THR A 18 -2.31 -21.83 6.39
C THR A 18 -2.42 -21.41 4.93
N MET A 19 -2.11 -22.29 3.98
CA MET A 19 -2.19 -22.03 2.53
C MET A 19 -3.44 -21.19 2.14
N GLY A 20 -4.54 -21.38 2.87
CA GLY A 20 -5.78 -20.60 2.76
C GLY A 20 -5.64 -19.08 2.99
N SER A 21 -4.83 -18.59 3.93
CA SER A 21 -4.64 -17.13 4.14
C SER A 21 -3.92 -16.49 2.96
N TYR A 22 -2.92 -17.18 2.41
CA TYR A 22 -2.23 -16.74 1.19
C TYR A 22 -3.16 -16.75 -0.02
N MET A 23 -4.00 -17.78 -0.16
CA MET A 23 -4.99 -17.84 -1.25
C MET A 23 -6.07 -16.76 -1.14
N ILE A 24 -6.55 -16.46 0.07
CA ILE A 24 -7.49 -15.36 0.31
C ILE A 24 -6.84 -14.01 -0.01
N GLY A 25 -5.61 -13.77 0.47
CA GLY A 25 -4.86 -12.56 0.17
C GLY A 25 -4.57 -12.38 -1.32
N PHE A 26 -4.24 -13.48 -2.01
CA PHE A 26 -4.07 -13.50 -3.46
C PHE A 26 -5.37 -13.12 -4.18
N GLY A 27 -6.50 -13.74 -3.81
CA GLY A 27 -7.81 -13.40 -4.38
C GLY A 27 -8.20 -11.94 -4.13
N LEU A 28 -8.01 -11.43 -2.91
CA LEU A 28 -8.29 -10.04 -2.56
C LEU A 28 -7.41 -9.07 -3.36
N SER A 29 -6.12 -9.36 -3.48
CA SER A 29 -5.15 -8.56 -4.24
C SER A 29 -5.49 -8.51 -5.74
N VAL A 30 -5.89 -9.63 -6.32
CA VAL A 30 -6.31 -9.69 -7.72
C VAL A 30 -7.61 -8.90 -7.91
N LEU A 31 -8.58 -9.03 -7.00
CA LEU A 31 -9.83 -8.30 -7.10
C LEU A 31 -9.62 -6.78 -6.95
N LEU A 32 -8.83 -6.35 -5.96
CA LEU A 32 -8.52 -4.94 -5.73
C LEU A 32 -7.72 -4.29 -6.86
N THR A 33 -7.01 -5.06 -7.68
CA THR A 33 -6.27 -4.55 -8.84
C THR A 33 -7.11 -4.60 -10.12
N ALA A 34 -7.96 -5.62 -10.28
CA ALA A 34 -8.88 -5.73 -11.40
C ALA A 34 -9.91 -4.58 -11.41
N ILE A 35 -10.45 -4.18 -10.25
CA ILE A 35 -11.46 -3.11 -10.16
C ILE A 35 -10.92 -1.76 -10.70
N PRO A 36 -9.78 -1.22 -10.23
CA PRO A 36 -9.18 0.00 -10.78
C PRO A 36 -8.88 -0.09 -12.28
N PHE A 37 -8.34 -1.22 -12.73
CA PHE A 37 -8.02 -1.41 -14.15
C PHE A 37 -9.28 -1.37 -15.02
N TRP A 38 -10.33 -2.06 -14.60
CA TRP A 38 -11.61 -2.05 -15.29
C TRP A 38 -12.25 -0.66 -15.27
N LEU A 39 -12.17 0.04 -14.14
CA LEU A 39 -12.70 1.41 -13.98
C LEU A 39 -12.00 2.42 -14.91
N VAL A 40 -10.68 2.27 -15.12
CA VAL A 40 -9.93 3.08 -16.08
C VAL A 40 -10.28 2.72 -17.53
N MET A 41 -10.32 1.42 -17.85
CA MET A 41 -10.61 0.94 -19.21
C MET A 41 -12.01 1.31 -19.70
N THR A 42 -13.00 1.30 -18.80
CA THR A 42 -14.38 1.67 -19.13
C THR A 42 -14.60 3.18 -19.18
N GLY A 43 -13.66 3.99 -18.66
CA GLY A 43 -13.80 5.44 -18.60
C GLY A 43 -15.05 5.87 -17.83
N TYR A 44 -15.48 5.10 -16.82
CA TYR A 44 -16.77 5.28 -16.16
C TYR A 44 -16.96 6.69 -15.58
N PHE A 45 -15.87 7.34 -15.15
CA PHE A 45 -15.90 8.75 -14.78
C PHE A 45 -15.45 9.62 -15.95
N ALA A 46 -16.29 10.60 -16.30
CA ALA A 46 -15.97 11.64 -17.28
C ALA A 46 -14.82 12.57 -16.84
N ASN A 47 -14.46 12.58 -15.54
CA ASN A 47 -13.39 13.40 -14.99
C ASN A 47 -12.17 12.54 -14.61
N THR A 48 -11.03 12.83 -15.24
CA THR A 48 -9.74 12.17 -15.02
C THR A 48 -9.22 12.35 -13.59
N GLN A 49 -9.52 13.47 -12.91
CA GLN A 49 -9.15 13.66 -11.51
C GLN A 49 -9.91 12.71 -10.58
N THR A 50 -11.20 12.51 -10.81
CA THR A 50 -12.02 11.60 -9.98
C THR A 50 -11.52 10.16 -10.14
N THR A 51 -11.24 9.74 -11.37
CA THR A 51 -10.62 8.44 -11.65
C THR A 51 -9.28 8.27 -10.94
N ALA A 52 -8.40 9.28 -11.02
CA ALA A 52 -7.09 9.24 -10.36
C ALA A 52 -7.21 9.12 -8.83
N LEU A 53 -8.11 9.88 -8.20
CA LEU A 53 -8.35 9.79 -6.75
C LEU A 53 -8.85 8.41 -6.33
N VAL A 54 -9.77 7.81 -7.09
CA VAL A 54 -10.28 6.46 -6.81
C VAL A 54 -9.15 5.43 -6.91
N ILE A 55 -8.33 5.47 -7.97
CA ILE A 55 -7.19 4.55 -8.13
C ILE A 55 -6.19 4.71 -6.98
N MET A 56 -5.88 5.95 -6.58
CA MET A 56 -5.00 6.22 -5.44
C MET A 56 -5.54 5.61 -4.15
N ALA A 57 -6.85 5.71 -3.90
CA ALA A 57 -7.46 5.07 -2.74
C ALA A 57 -7.32 3.55 -2.78
N PHE A 58 -7.61 2.92 -3.93
CA PHE A 58 -7.42 1.48 -4.11
C PHE A 58 -5.94 1.07 -3.94
N ALA A 59 -4.99 1.87 -4.41
CA ALA A 59 -3.57 1.60 -4.24
C ALA A 59 -3.15 1.60 -2.76
N VAL A 60 -3.67 2.53 -1.95
CA VAL A 60 -3.43 2.55 -0.51
C VAL A 60 -3.99 1.29 0.16
N VAL A 61 -5.23 0.91 -0.15
CA VAL A 61 -5.83 -0.33 0.41
C VAL A 61 -5.05 -1.56 -0.03
N GLN A 62 -4.56 -1.59 -1.27
CA GLN A 62 -3.75 -2.67 -1.81
C GLN A 62 -2.45 -2.88 -1.03
N ILE A 63 -1.77 -1.79 -0.64
CA ILE A 63 -0.58 -1.85 0.22
C ILE A 63 -0.92 -2.54 1.55
N VAL A 64 -2.05 -2.19 2.17
CA VAL A 64 -2.50 -2.78 3.44
C VAL A 64 -2.81 -4.27 3.28
N VAL A 65 -3.51 -4.67 2.22
CA VAL A 65 -3.80 -6.07 1.92
C VAL A 65 -2.51 -6.88 1.73
N HIS A 66 -1.55 -6.37 0.95
CA HIS A 66 -0.29 -7.06 0.72
C HIS A 66 0.51 -7.27 2.01
N MET A 67 0.55 -6.24 2.84
CA MET A 67 1.25 -6.25 4.11
C MET A 67 0.65 -7.23 5.12
N ILE A 68 -0.68 -7.36 5.16
CA ILE A 68 -1.36 -8.32 6.05
C ILE A 68 -1.19 -9.76 5.53
N TYR A 69 -1.47 -9.99 4.25
CA TYR A 69 -1.58 -11.36 3.72
C TYR A 69 -0.28 -11.94 3.16
N PHE A 70 0.57 -11.13 2.51
CA PHE A 70 1.82 -11.60 1.89
C PHE A 70 3.02 -11.43 2.82
N LEU A 71 3.16 -10.26 3.46
CA LEU A 71 4.24 -10.04 4.42
C LEU A 71 4.00 -10.76 5.75
N HIS A 72 2.81 -11.36 5.91
CA HIS A 72 2.41 -12.19 7.04
C HIS A 72 2.86 -11.61 8.37
N MET A 73 2.65 -10.29 8.51
CA MET A 73 2.90 -9.57 9.75
C MET A 73 1.81 -10.02 10.72
N ASN A 74 2.07 -11.18 11.32
CA ASN A 74 1.19 -11.82 12.25
C ASN A 74 0.95 -10.80 13.37
N THR A 75 -0.30 -10.55 13.75
CA THR A 75 -0.65 -9.72 14.91
C THR A 75 -0.02 -10.21 16.22
N ARG A 76 0.71 -11.33 16.15
CA ARG A 76 1.50 -12.00 17.19
C ARG A 76 3.03 -11.83 17.06
N SER A 77 3.60 -11.22 16.01
CA SER A 77 5.05 -10.94 16.00
C SER A 77 5.34 -9.78 16.97
N GLU A 78 6.03 -10.10 18.07
CA GLU A 78 6.45 -9.15 19.11
C GLU A 78 5.31 -8.38 19.82
N GLY A 79 4.14 -9.02 20.04
CA GLY A 79 3.08 -8.47 20.89
C GLY A 79 2.47 -7.15 20.40
N GLY A 80 2.51 -6.88 19.08
CA GLY A 80 1.94 -5.68 18.46
C GLY A 80 2.93 -4.54 18.25
N TRP A 81 4.19 -4.67 18.67
CA TRP A 81 5.23 -3.66 18.41
C TRP A 81 5.49 -3.43 16.92
N SER A 82 5.53 -4.49 16.13
CA SER A 82 5.67 -4.40 14.67
C SER A 82 4.49 -3.66 14.02
N MET A 83 3.26 -3.88 14.50
CA MET A 83 2.07 -3.17 14.02
C MET A 83 2.10 -1.67 14.39
N MET A 84 2.57 -1.32 15.59
CA MET A 84 2.74 0.08 16.00
C MET A 84 3.82 0.79 15.16
N ALA A 85 4.97 0.14 14.97
CA ALA A 85 6.05 0.66 14.14
C ALA A 85 5.58 0.88 12.70
N LEU A 86 4.79 -0.05 12.17
CA LEU A 86 4.25 0.08 10.82
C LEU A 86 3.25 1.23 10.69
N MET A 87 2.32 1.37 11.63
CA MET A 87 1.36 2.47 11.61
C MET A 87 2.08 3.82 11.67
N PHE A 88 3.14 3.90 12.49
CA PHE A 88 4.01 5.07 12.54
C PHE A 88 4.71 5.34 11.20
N THR A 89 5.27 4.31 10.55
CA THR A 89 5.87 4.45 9.22
C THR A 89 4.84 4.89 8.18
N LEU A 90 3.62 4.35 8.21
CA LEU A 90 2.54 4.73 7.29
C LEU A 90 2.19 6.21 7.45
N VAL A 91 2.03 6.68 8.69
CA VAL A 91 1.76 8.10 8.98
C VAL A 91 2.91 8.98 8.49
N LEU A 92 4.17 8.58 8.72
CA LEU A 92 5.33 9.30 8.20
C LEU A 92 5.32 9.36 6.67
N VAL A 93 5.05 8.27 5.98
CA VAL A 93 4.95 8.24 4.51
C VAL A 93 3.86 9.18 4.01
N VAL A 94 2.68 9.19 4.64
CA VAL A 94 1.57 10.10 4.27
C VAL A 94 1.96 11.57 4.47
N ILE A 95 2.56 11.90 5.62
CA ILE A 95 2.99 13.28 5.92
C ILE A 95 4.10 13.73 4.97
N THR A 96 5.10 12.88 4.71
CA THR A 96 6.23 13.22 3.84
C THR A 96 5.83 13.35 2.38
N LEU A 97 4.96 12.48 1.86
CA LEU A 97 4.41 12.60 0.50
C LEU A 97 3.53 13.84 0.36
N SER A 98 2.60 14.05 1.29
CA SER A 98 1.71 15.22 1.26
C SER A 98 2.49 16.53 1.43
N GLY A 99 3.45 16.54 2.37
CA GLY A 99 4.33 17.68 2.64
C GLY A 99 5.24 17.99 1.47
N SER A 100 5.86 16.99 0.84
CA SER A 100 6.72 17.22 -0.34
C SER A 100 5.92 17.74 -1.54
N MET A 101 4.74 17.17 -1.81
CA MET A 101 3.85 17.66 -2.86
C MET A 101 3.36 19.08 -2.57
N TRP A 102 3.00 19.38 -1.31
CA TRP A 102 2.60 20.72 -0.89
C TRP A 102 3.73 21.74 -1.00
N VAL A 103 4.94 21.41 -0.52
CA VAL A 103 6.11 22.29 -0.61
C VAL A 103 6.44 22.57 -2.07
N MET A 104 6.46 21.55 -2.94
CA MET A 104 6.73 21.75 -4.37
C MET A 104 5.64 22.59 -5.03
N TYR A 105 4.36 22.33 -4.77
CA TYR A 105 3.27 23.14 -5.29
C TYR A 105 3.34 24.59 -4.80
N HIS A 106 3.60 24.79 -3.50
CA HIS A 106 3.71 26.10 -2.89
C HIS A 106 4.90 26.89 -3.45
N LEU A 107 6.08 26.27 -3.54
CA LEU A 107 7.25 26.90 -4.15
C LEU A 107 7.02 27.19 -5.63
N ASN A 108 6.38 26.29 -6.38
CA ASN A 108 6.03 26.50 -7.77
C ASN A 108 5.09 27.71 -7.97
N THR A 109 4.05 27.82 -7.13
CA THR A 109 3.12 28.96 -7.14
C THR A 109 3.78 30.28 -6.68
N ASN A 110 4.70 30.23 -5.71
CA ASN A 110 5.32 31.44 -5.15
C ASN A 110 6.62 31.86 -5.88
N MET A 111 7.28 30.95 -6.60
CA MET A 111 8.51 31.21 -7.36
C MET A 111 8.30 31.26 -8.88
N MET A 112 7.07 31.14 -9.36
CA MET A 112 6.68 31.71 -10.66
C MET A 112 5.98 33.06 -10.43
N PRO A 113 6.73 34.17 -10.24
CA PRO A 113 6.20 35.49 -10.54
C PRO A 113 5.59 35.46 -11.93
N ALA A 114 4.48 36.14 -12.10
CA ALA A 114 3.79 36.34 -13.36
C ALA A 114 4.76 36.72 -14.50
N MET A 115 5.33 35.74 -15.21
CA MET A 115 5.97 35.94 -16.51
C MET A 115 4.93 36.14 -17.62
N THR A 116 3.68 36.41 -17.26
CA THR A 116 2.56 36.70 -18.16
C THR A 116 2.20 38.19 -18.22
N HIS A 117 2.85 39.07 -17.45
CA HIS A 117 2.52 40.51 -17.41
C HIS A 117 3.68 41.47 -17.76
N ASP A 118 4.72 41.03 -18.48
CA ASP A 118 5.83 41.92 -18.88
C ASP A 118 6.42 41.60 -20.28
N MET A 119 5.57 41.27 -21.25
CA MET A 119 5.97 41.16 -22.67
C MET A 119 5.21 42.13 -23.59
N SER A 120 4.27 42.93 -23.05
CA SER A 120 3.49 43.92 -23.81
C SER A 120 4.04 45.36 -23.73
N GLN A 121 5.19 45.57 -23.07
CA GLN A 121 5.84 46.88 -22.92
C GLN A 121 7.24 46.96 -23.56
N MET A 122 7.55 46.07 -24.51
CA MET A 122 8.72 46.25 -25.36
C MET A 122 8.38 47.33 -26.42
N PRO A 123 9.17 48.41 -26.55
CA PRO A 123 8.86 49.60 -27.35
C PRO A 123 8.84 49.34 -28.87
#